data_AF-I0K8W9-F1
#
_entry.id   AF-I0K8W9-F1
#
_cell.length_a   1.000
_cell.length_b   1.000
_cell.length_c   1.000
_cell.angle_alpha   90.00
_cell.angle_beta   90.00
_cell.angle_gamma   90.00
#
_symmetry.space_group_name_H-M   'P 1'
#
loop_
_entity.id
_entity.type
_entity.pdbx_description
1 polymer ?
#
loop_
_entity_poly.entity_id
_entity_poly.type
_entity_poly.pdbx_seq_one_letter_code
_entity_poly.pdbx_strand_id
1 'polypeptide(L)'
;MQLVAITPTLDEALPTLLTCRTQNQHWAATLRHNEAEIDGLLSLFDDLKDRPNPQGLHHRLMSYYTSLSRLKNRIDQLRELYLCGCTTCGSAPCQDPKYNRYQALTGTFAQLGDELTRLREICYQFLSGLVRLNLI
;
A
#
# COMPACT_ATOMS: atom_id res chain seq x y z
N MET A 1 42.93 11.26 5.96
CA MET A 1 41.74 10.37 5.86
C MET A 1 41.11 10.61 4.50
N GLN A 2 41.39 9.75 3.51
CA GLN A 2 40.80 9.85 2.17
C GLN A 2 39.56 8.95 2.11
N LEU A 3 38.41 9.54 1.80
CA LEU A 3 37.19 8.82 1.44
C LEU A 3 37.36 8.25 0.03
N VAL A 4 37.55 6.95 -0.08
CA VAL A 4 37.54 6.23 -1.36
C VAL A 4 36.09 6.08 -1.79
N ALA A 5 35.69 6.81 -2.83
CA ALA A 5 34.44 6.58 -3.52
C ALA A 5 34.55 5.25 -4.29
N ILE A 6 33.93 4.19 -3.76
CA ILE A 6 33.82 2.90 -4.44
C ILE A 6 32.77 3.06 -5.53
N THR A 7 33.20 3.34 -6.77
CA THR A 7 32.33 3.22 -7.95
C THR A 7 32.16 1.75 -8.28
N PRO A 8 30.92 1.21 -8.29
CA PRO A 8 30.68 -0.17 -8.68
C PRO A 8 31.09 -0.39 -10.14
N THR A 9 31.73 -1.53 -10.42
CA THR A 9 32.10 -1.93 -11.77
C THR A 9 30.84 -2.25 -12.59
N LEU A 10 30.91 -2.05 -13.92
CA LEU A 10 29.77 -2.19 -14.84
C LEU A 10 29.09 -3.58 -14.75
N ASP A 11 29.87 -4.62 -14.42
CA ASP A 11 29.42 -6.01 -14.26
C ASP A 11 28.62 -6.26 -12.98
N GLU A 12 28.91 -5.56 -11.88
CA GLU A 12 28.11 -5.64 -10.64
C GLU A 12 26.86 -4.75 -10.74
N ALA A 13 26.91 -3.68 -11.53
CA ALA A 13 25.78 -2.77 -11.69
C ALA A 13 24.57 -3.46 -12.36
N LEU A 14 24.78 -4.29 -13.39
CA LEU A 14 23.69 -4.93 -14.17
C LEU A 14 22.80 -5.89 -13.35
N PRO A 15 23.34 -6.85 -12.58
CA PRO A 15 22.56 -7.74 -11.72
C PRO A 15 21.80 -6.99 -10.63
N THR A 16 22.42 -5.97 -10.03
CA THR A 16 21.77 -5.12 -9.02
C THR A 16 20.65 -4.28 -9.64
N LEU A 17 20.79 -3.84 -10.89
CA LEU A 17 19.76 -3.12 -11.65
C LEU A 17 18.56 -4.00 -12.04
N LEU A 18 18.81 -5.23 -12.48
CA LEU A 18 17.76 -6.21 -12.81
C LEU A 18 16.97 -6.63 -11.56
N THR A 19 17.68 -6.85 -10.45
CA THR A 19 17.06 -7.11 -9.15
C THR A 19 16.28 -5.89 -8.66
N CYS A 20 16.81 -4.69 -8.87
CA CYS A 20 16.16 -3.40 -8.58
C CYS A 20 14.84 -3.25 -9.35
N ARG A 21 14.82 -3.46 -10.67
CA ARG A 21 13.60 -3.36 -11.47
C ARG A 21 12.52 -4.35 -11.00
N THR A 22 12.92 -5.59 -10.78
CA THR A 22 12.01 -6.66 -10.34
C THR A 22 11.37 -6.35 -8.99
N GLN A 23 12.17 -5.87 -8.02
CA GLN A 23 11.68 -5.53 -6.68
C GLN A 23 10.78 -4.29 -6.70
N ASN A 24 11.14 -3.22 -7.42
CA ASN A 24 10.26 -2.04 -7.56
C ASN A 24 8.91 -2.43 -8.19
N GLN A 25 8.95 -3.24 -9.26
CA GLN A 25 7.73 -3.71 -9.92
C GLN A 25 6.87 -4.57 -9.00
N HIS A 26 7.48 -5.47 -8.24
CA HIS A 26 6.79 -6.30 -7.26
C HIS A 26 6.09 -5.43 -6.21
N TRP A 27 6.82 -4.53 -5.54
CA TRP A 27 6.23 -3.67 -4.50
C TRP A 27 5.19 -2.69 -5.05
N ALA A 28 5.42 -2.13 -6.24
CA ALA A 28 4.44 -1.28 -6.91
C ALA A 28 3.17 -2.04 -7.29
N ALA A 29 3.27 -3.31 -7.69
CA ALA A 29 2.11 -4.16 -7.93
C ALA A 29 1.36 -4.46 -6.62
N THR A 30 2.08 -4.80 -5.55
CA THR A 30 1.48 -5.05 -4.22
C THR A 30 0.76 -3.82 -3.68
N LEU A 31 1.36 -2.62 -3.73
CA LEU A 31 0.69 -1.39 -3.29
C LEU A 31 -0.57 -1.08 -4.11
N ARG A 32 -0.51 -1.27 -5.44
CA ARG A 32 -1.68 -1.06 -6.31
C ARG A 32 -2.81 -2.03 -5.99
N HIS A 33 -2.50 -3.30 -5.73
CA HIS A 33 -3.49 -4.29 -5.34
C HIS A 33 -4.17 -3.90 -4.01
N ASN A 34 -3.37 -3.55 -3.00
CA ASN A 34 -3.87 -3.12 -1.69
C ASN A 34 -4.74 -1.86 -1.78
N GLU A 35 -4.35 -0.90 -2.60
CA GLU A 35 -5.13 0.33 -2.84
C GLU A 35 -6.49 0.02 -3.49
N ALA A 36 -6.51 -0.83 -4.53
CA ALA A 36 -7.76 -1.22 -5.19
C ALA A 36 -8.72 -1.94 -4.23
N GLU A 37 -8.19 -2.76 -3.32
CA GLU A 37 -8.99 -3.43 -2.30
C GLU A 37 -9.58 -2.44 -1.28
N ILE A 38 -8.80 -1.46 -0.83
CA ILE A 38 -9.27 -0.38 0.05
C ILE A 38 -10.35 0.44 -0.65
N ASP A 39 -10.16 0.77 -1.93
CA ASP A 39 -11.13 1.55 -2.71
C ASP A 39 -12.45 0.82 -2.89
N GLY A 40 -12.41 -0.50 -3.10
CA GLY A 40 -13.61 -1.34 -3.12
C GLY A 40 -14.38 -1.29 -1.80
N LEU A 41 -13.68 -1.39 -0.67
CA LEU A 41 -14.31 -1.31 0.66
C LEU A 41 -14.87 0.09 0.97
N LEU A 42 -14.15 1.15 0.59
CA LEU A 42 -14.60 2.53 0.75
C LEU A 42 -15.87 2.79 -0.08
N SER A 43 -15.90 2.33 -1.33
CA SER A 43 -17.08 2.46 -2.21
C SER A 43 -18.29 1.76 -1.60
N LEU A 44 -18.12 0.53 -1.08
CA LEU A 44 -19.20 -0.18 -0.39
C LEU A 44 -19.71 0.59 0.83
N PHE A 45 -18.82 1.23 1.59
CA PHE A 45 -19.24 2.03 2.75
C PHE A 45 -19.88 3.36 2.38
N ASP A 46 -19.50 3.97 1.26
CA ASP A 46 -20.16 5.17 0.76
C ASP A 46 -21.62 4.86 0.36
N ASP A 47 -21.88 3.72 -0.29
CA ASP A 47 -23.24 3.25 -0.59
C ASP A 47 -24.10 3.03 0.69
N LEU A 48 -23.45 2.77 1.83
CA LEU A 48 -24.11 2.57 3.11
C LEU A 48 -24.33 3.84 3.91
N LYS A 49 -23.53 4.89 3.67
CA LYS A 49 -23.69 6.18 4.37
C LYS A 49 -25.02 6.84 4.04
N ASP A 50 -25.48 6.69 2.81
CA ASP A 50 -26.70 7.33 2.30
C ASP A 50 -27.98 6.61 2.75
N ARG A 51 -27.86 5.45 3.40
CA ARG A 51 -29.01 4.70 3.91
C ARG A 51 -29.42 5.19 5.31
N PRO A 52 -30.73 5.27 5.59
CA PRO A 52 -31.23 5.57 6.93
C PRO A 52 -30.88 4.42 7.89
N ASN A 53 -29.78 4.58 8.62
CA ASN A 53 -29.22 3.57 9.50
C ASN A 53 -29.32 3.99 10.98
N PRO A 54 -29.42 3.02 11.91
CA PRO A 54 -29.29 3.28 13.35
C PRO A 54 -27.99 4.05 13.67
N GLN A 55 -28.03 5.01 14.60
CA GLN A 55 -26.87 5.85 14.96
C GLN A 55 -25.60 5.03 15.31
N GLY A 56 -25.77 3.87 15.96
CA GLY A 56 -24.65 2.97 16.29
C GLY A 56 -23.99 2.32 15.07
N LEU A 57 -24.73 2.12 13.98
CA LEU A 57 -24.22 1.61 12.71
C LEU A 57 -23.43 2.68 11.96
N HIS A 58 -23.95 3.90 11.94
CA HIS A 58 -23.27 5.04 11.33
C HIS A 58 -21.90 5.28 12.00
N HIS A 59 -21.83 5.27 13.33
CA HIS A 59 -20.56 5.46 14.04
C HIS A 59 -19.52 4.36 13.71
N ARG A 60 -19.95 3.09 13.63
CA ARG A 60 -19.04 1.98 13.25
C ARG A 60 -18.57 2.09 11.81
N LEU A 61 -19.48 2.41 10.88
CA LEU A 61 -19.18 2.65 9.48
C LEU A 61 -18.12 3.75 9.32
N MET A 62 -18.31 4.89 10.00
CA MET A 62 -17.36 6.01 9.97
C MET A 62 -15.99 5.65 10.56
N SER A 63 -15.95 4.82 11.60
CA SER A 63 -14.70 4.33 12.18
C SER A 63 -13.90 3.47 11.19
N TYR A 64 -14.56 2.54 10.49
CA TYR A 64 -13.92 1.72 9.47
C TYR A 64 -13.49 2.55 8.26
N TYR A 65 -14.34 3.48 7.82
CA TYR A 65 -14.03 4.42 6.73
C TYR A 65 -12.76 5.23 7.02
N THR A 66 -12.66 5.77 8.24
CA THR A 66 -11.48 6.54 8.68
C THR A 66 -10.23 5.65 8.71
N SER A 67 -10.35 4.41 9.17
CA SER A 67 -9.24 3.45 9.22
C SER A 67 -8.75 3.07 7.82
N LEU A 68 -9.66 2.82 6.89
CA LEU A 68 -9.36 2.56 5.47
C LEU A 68 -8.69 3.76 4.80
N SER A 69 -9.21 4.97 5.04
CA SER A 69 -8.62 6.22 4.52
C SER A 69 -7.20 6.44 5.03
N ARG A 70 -6.94 6.14 6.31
CA ARG A 70 -5.59 6.22 6.89
C ARG A 70 -4.63 5.22 6.25
N LEU A 71 -5.09 3.99 5.97
CA LEU A 71 -4.28 2.99 5.26
C LEU A 71 -3.96 3.44 3.83
N LYS A 72 -4.93 4.04 3.12
CA LYS A 72 -4.70 4.60 1.79
C LYS A 72 -3.62 5.69 1.80
N ASN A 73 -3.71 6.64 2.72
CA ASN A 73 -2.69 7.67 2.88
C ASN A 73 -1.29 7.09 3.20
N ARG A 74 -1.24 6.00 3.97
CA ARG A 74 0.02 5.30 4.25
C ARG A 74 0.59 4.61 3.01
N ILE A 75 -0.25 4.03 2.15
CA ILE A 75 0.17 3.49 0.85
C ILE A 75 0.78 4.58 -0.03
N ASP A 76 0.16 5.75 -0.10
CA ASP A 76 0.67 6.87 -0.88
C ASP A 76 2.02 7.37 -0.35
N GLN A 77 2.16 7.49 0.96
CA GLN A 77 3.45 7.82 1.58
C GLN A 77 4.52 6.77 1.26
N LEU A 78 4.19 5.49 1.29
CA LEU A 78 5.15 4.43 0.95
C LEU A 78 5.58 4.50 -0.52
N ARG A 79 4.64 4.80 -1.41
CA ARG A 79 4.90 5.01 -2.83
C ARG A 79 5.86 6.17 -3.05
N GLU A 80 5.62 7.31 -2.41
CA GLU A 80 6.46 8.53 -2.56
C GLU A 80 7.85 8.43 -1.90
N LEU A 81 7.94 7.70 -0.79
CA LEU A 81 9.17 7.61 0.00
C LEU A 81 10.11 6.52 -0.49
N TYR A 82 9.60 5.50 -1.18
CA TYR A 82 10.37 4.28 -1.42
C TYR A 82 10.24 3.66 -2.81
N LEU A 83 9.23 4.03 -3.61
CA LEU A 83 9.11 3.55 -4.98
C LEU A 83 9.63 4.58 -5.97
N CYS A 84 10.26 4.08 -7.05
CA CYS A 84 10.70 4.91 -8.15
C CYS A 84 9.47 5.37 -8.95
N GLY A 85 9.23 6.68 -9.04
CA GLY A 85 8.16 7.27 -9.86
C GLY A 85 8.43 7.23 -11.36
N CYS A 86 9.65 6.89 -11.77
CA CYS A 86 10.02 6.78 -13.18
C CYS A 86 9.33 5.57 -13.82
N THR A 87 8.43 5.84 -14.77
CA THR A 87 7.88 4.84 -15.71
C THR A 87 8.99 4.13 -16.51
N THR A 88 10.15 4.78 -16.61
CA THR A 88 11.38 4.25 -17.17
C THR A 88 12.37 3.91 -16.07
N CYS A 89 12.19 2.79 -15.38
CA CYS A 89 13.36 1.99 -15.02
C CYS A 89 13.92 1.41 -16.34
N GLY A 90 14.41 2.25 -17.25
CA GLY A 90 15.09 1.87 -18.47
C GLY A 90 16.49 1.35 -18.17
N SER A 91 17.41 1.45 -19.13
CA SER A 91 18.84 1.13 -18.96
C SER A 91 19.57 2.04 -17.95
N ALA A 92 18.89 3.04 -17.38
CA ALA A 92 19.43 3.89 -16.34
C ALA A 92 19.18 3.29 -14.95
N PRO A 93 20.16 3.29 -14.03
CA PRO A 93 19.91 3.09 -12.62
C PRO A 93 18.81 4.01 -12.13
N CYS A 94 17.86 3.49 -11.34
CA CYS A 94 17.02 4.36 -10.54
C CYS A 94 17.97 5.06 -9.55
N GLN A 95 18.46 6.25 -9.92
CA GLN A 95 19.40 7.05 -9.14
C GLN A 95 18.70 7.81 -8.01
N ASP A 96 17.43 7.52 -7.74
CA ASP A 96 16.71 8.18 -6.66
C ASP A 96 17.34 7.80 -5.32
N PRO A 97 17.90 8.76 -4.56
CA PRO A 97 18.57 8.50 -3.28
C PRO A 97 17.65 7.86 -2.23
N LYS A 98 16.33 7.87 -2.45
CA LYS A 98 15.34 7.17 -1.63
C LYS A 98 15.39 5.64 -1.77
N TYR A 99 15.98 5.12 -2.86
CA TYR A 99 15.86 3.72 -3.25
C TYR A 99 16.75 2.75 -2.45
N ASN A 100 17.88 3.21 -1.91
CA ASN A 100 18.73 2.41 -1.00
C ASN A 100 18.04 2.04 0.33
N ARG A 101 16.81 2.54 0.56
CA ARG A 101 16.01 2.25 1.75
C ARG A 101 15.10 1.03 1.58
N TYR A 102 15.15 0.33 0.45
CA TYR A 102 14.27 -0.83 0.19
C TYR A 102 14.41 -1.97 1.23
N GLN A 103 15.58 -2.13 1.85
CA GLN A 103 15.77 -3.13 2.90
C GLN A 103 14.93 -2.84 4.17
N ALA A 104 14.60 -1.56 4.41
CA ALA A 104 13.67 -1.16 5.47
C ALA A 104 12.19 -1.35 5.07
N LEU A 105 11.91 -1.66 3.79
CA LEU A 105 10.55 -1.84 3.30
C LEU A 105 9.94 -3.16 3.70
N THR A 106 10.70 -4.25 3.77
CA THR A 106 10.13 -5.59 3.99
C THR A 106 9.28 -5.63 5.27
N GLY A 107 9.78 -5.06 6.37
CA GLY A 107 9.02 -4.98 7.63
C GLY A 107 7.82 -4.03 7.54
N THR A 108 7.98 -2.89 6.86
CA THR A 108 6.92 -1.88 6.72
C THR A 108 5.77 -2.37 5.83
N PHE A 109 6.09 -3.10 4.76
CA PHE A 109 5.12 -3.71 3.86
C PHE A 109 4.41 -4.91 4.50
N ALA A 110 5.13 -5.73 5.28
CA ALA A 110 4.51 -6.81 6.05
C ALA A 110 3.47 -6.26 7.03
N GLN A 111 3.84 -5.23 7.81
CA GLN A 111 2.90 -4.57 8.73
C GLN A 111 1.69 -3.96 8.02
N LEU A 112 1.88 -3.35 6.85
CA LEU A 112 0.78 -2.83 6.04
C LEU A 112 -0.17 -3.96 5.59
N GLY A 113 0.39 -5.08 5.12
CA GLY A 113 -0.38 -6.26 4.70
C GLY A 113 -1.19 -6.87 5.84
N ASP A 114 -0.60 -6.96 7.03
CA ASP A 114 -1.27 -7.46 8.23
C ASP A 114 -2.42 -6.52 8.68
N GLU A 115 -2.17 -5.21 8.69
CA GLU A 115 -3.19 -4.20 9.04
C GLU A 115 -4.36 -4.22 8.05
N LEU A 116 -4.06 -4.32 6.74
CA LEU A 116 -5.07 -4.44 5.69
C LEU A 116 -5.88 -5.74 5.83
N THR A 117 -5.21 -6.88 6.02
CA THR A 117 -5.88 -8.19 6.17
C THR A 117 -6.85 -8.17 7.35
N ARG A 118 -6.40 -7.67 8.50
CA ARG A 118 -7.24 -7.55 9.69
C ARG A 118 -8.42 -6.62 9.45
N LEU A 119 -8.19 -5.44 8.87
CA LEU A 119 -9.26 -4.47 8.65
C LEU A 119 -10.28 -5.00 7.64
N ARG A 120 -9.82 -5.69 6.59
CA ARG A 120 -10.65 -6.36 5.61
C ARG A 120 -11.57 -7.40 6.25
N GLU A 121 -11.03 -8.29 7.08
CA GLU A 121 -11.83 -9.30 7.76
C GLU A 121 -12.93 -8.67 8.62
N ILE A 122 -12.59 -7.60 9.35
CA ILE A 122 -13.55 -6.84 10.15
C ILE A 122 -14.63 -6.19 9.28
N CYS A 123 -14.25 -5.60 8.14
CA CYS A 123 -15.18 -4.98 7.20
C CYS A 123 -16.16 -6.03 6.61
N TYR A 124 -15.67 -7.19 6.19
CA TYR A 124 -16.53 -8.25 5.67
C TYR A 124 -17.42 -8.88 6.74
N GLN A 125 -16.93 -9.06 7.97
CA GLN A 125 -17.76 -9.50 9.09
C GLN A 125 -18.88 -8.49 9.37
N PHE A 126 -18.57 -7.19 9.33
CA PHE A 126 -19.57 -6.15 9.48
C PHE A 126 -20.62 -6.20 8.36
N LEU A 127 -20.19 -6.20 7.09
CA LEU A 127 -21.08 -6.26 5.92
C LEU A 127 -21.95 -7.52 5.94
N SER A 128 -21.38 -8.68 6.23
CA SER A 128 -22.14 -9.93 6.34
C SER A 128 -23.17 -9.89 7.47
N GLY A 129 -22.87 -9.20 8.58
CA GLY A 129 -23.83 -8.91 9.64
C GLY A 129 -24.99 -8.05 9.16
N LEU A 130 -24.73 -7.04 8.34
CA LEU A 130 -25.78 -6.20 7.76
C LEU A 130 -26.72 -6.98 6.83
N VAL A 131 -26.14 -7.83 5.96
CA VAL A 131 -26.92 -8.72 5.09
C VAL A 131 -27.80 -9.65 5.91
N ARG A 132 -27.24 -10.29 6.96
CA ARG A 132 -28.00 -11.19 7.85
C ARG A 132 -29.15 -10.50 8.57
N LEU A 133 -29.02 -9.21 8.84
CA LEU A 133 -30.03 -8.39 9.50
C LEU A 133 -30.99 -7.69 8.51
N ASN A 134 -30.85 -7.93 7.19
CA ASN A 134 -31.58 -7.25 6.12
C ASN A 134 -31.51 -5.71 6.22
N LEU A 135 -30.35 -5.19 6.61
CA LEU A 135 -30.12 -3.75 6.72
C LEU A 135 -29.51 -3.16 5.45
N ILE A 136 -29.05 -4.00 4.53
CA ILE A 136 -28.46 -3.61 3.25
C ILE A 136 -29.00 -4.47 2.11
#